data_AF-A0A6W0NPS8-F1
#
_entry.id   AF-A0A6W0NPS8-F1
#
_cell.length_a   1.000
_cell.length_b   1.000
_cell.length_c   1.000
_cell.angle_alpha   90.00
_cell.angle_beta   90.00
_cell.angle_gamma   90.00
#
_symmetry.space_group_name_H-M   'P 1'
#
loop_
_entity.id
_entity.type
_entity.pdbx_description
1 polymer ?
#
loop_
_entity_poly.entity_id
_entity_poly.type
_entity_poly.pdbx_seq_one_letter_code
_entity_poly.pdbx_strand_id
1 'polypeptide(L)'
;MIEDDIEKQISLKMKFELLARFFYYIEQNQDIPFSEIDSDEQRLCYFVAHRFIQENKADVLLKALINENDEDYIKAIKDYIC
;
A
#
# COMPACT_ATOMS: atom_id res chain seq x y z
N MET A 1 -1.06 -27.42 -15.67
CA MET A 1 -0.73 -26.59 -14.49
C MET A 1 -0.47 -25.14 -14.93
N ILE A 2 -1.39 -24.53 -15.67
CA ILE A 2 -1.22 -23.18 -16.27
C ILE A 2 -2.32 -22.23 -15.74
N GLU A 3 -3.06 -22.62 -14.70
CA GLU A 3 -4.22 -21.87 -14.21
C GLU A 3 -3.98 -21.16 -12.86
N ASP A 4 -2.90 -21.49 -12.13
CA ASP A 4 -2.66 -20.92 -10.79
C ASP A 4 -1.75 -19.66 -10.77
N ASP A 5 -1.01 -19.35 -11.86
CA ASP A 5 -0.01 -18.27 -11.85
C ASP A 5 -0.56 -16.89 -12.30
N ILE A 6 -1.84 -16.83 -12.69
CA ILE A 6 -2.51 -15.60 -13.15
C ILE A 6 -3.22 -14.89 -11.97
N GLU A 7 -3.36 -15.56 -10.81
CA GLU A 7 -3.84 -14.93 -9.58
C GLU A 7 -2.75 -14.04 -8.94
N LYS A 8 -2.70 -12.80 -9.44
CA LYS A 8 -2.33 -11.58 -8.70
C LYS A 8 -0.90 -11.50 -8.14
N GLN A 9 0.12 -11.47 -8.99
CA GLN A 9 1.31 -10.68 -8.62
C GLN A 9 0.98 -9.19 -8.75
N ILE A 10 0.68 -8.53 -7.63
CA ILE A 10 0.71 -7.07 -7.55
C ILE A 10 2.09 -6.63 -8.07
N SER A 11 2.14 -5.78 -9.09
CA SER A 11 3.42 -5.32 -9.62
C SER A 11 4.23 -4.62 -8.52
N LEU A 12 5.56 -4.65 -8.60
CA LEU A 12 6.42 -3.96 -7.63
C LEU A 12 6.01 -2.49 -7.44
N LYS A 13 5.67 -1.82 -8.54
CA LYS A 13 5.14 -0.45 -8.52
C LYS A 13 3.84 -0.35 -7.73
N MET A 14 2.88 -1.23 -8.00
CA MET A 14 1.61 -1.24 -7.25
C MET A 14 1.83 -1.51 -5.76
N LYS A 15 2.72 -2.45 -5.39
CA LYS A 15 3.04 -2.70 -3.98
C LYS A 15 3.59 -1.45 -3.31
N PHE A 16 4.49 -0.74 -4.00
CA PHE A 16 5.09 0.49 -3.51
C PHE A 16 4.04 1.58 -3.27
N GLU A 17 3.18 1.81 -4.25
CA GLU A 17 2.10 2.81 -4.22
C GLU A 17 1.06 2.50 -3.14
N LEU A 18 0.65 1.24 -3.01
CA LEU A 18 -0.33 0.80 -2.01
C LEU A 18 0.23 0.88 -0.59
N LEU A 19 1.49 0.46 -0.38
CA LEU A 19 2.13 0.54 0.93
C LEU A 19 2.32 1.99 1.38
N ALA A 20 2.72 2.90 0.49
CA ALA A 20 2.87 4.31 0.85
C ALA A 20 1.52 4.90 1.32
N ARG A 21 0.44 4.64 0.59
CA ARG A 21 -0.92 5.08 0.97
C ARG A 21 -1.40 4.41 2.25
N PHE A 22 -1.13 3.13 2.43
CA PHE A 22 -1.47 2.43 3.66
C PHE A 22 -0.78 3.08 4.87
N PHE A 23 0.54 3.35 4.78
CA PHE A 23 1.28 4.00 5.86
C PHE A 23 0.81 5.43 6.15
N TYR A 24 0.21 6.10 5.17
CA TYR A 24 -0.45 7.38 5.39
C TYR A 24 -1.76 7.18 6.17
N TYR A 25 -2.63 6.26 5.74
CA TYR A 25 -3.96 6.10 6.32
C TYR A 25 -3.98 5.53 7.75
N ILE A 26 -3.00 4.72 8.14
CA ILE A 26 -2.91 4.19 9.52
C ILE A 26 -2.82 5.29 10.60
N GLU A 27 -2.22 6.44 10.28
CA GLU A 27 -2.03 7.55 11.23
C GLU A 27 -3.07 8.67 11.03
N GLN A 28 -3.85 8.64 9.94
CA GLN A 28 -4.60 9.80 9.46
C GLN A 28 -6.11 9.65 9.65
N ASN A 29 -6.63 10.43 10.58
CA ASN A 29 -8.07 10.57 10.81
C ASN A 29 -8.76 11.51 9.81
N GLN A 30 -8.01 12.14 8.91
CA GLN A 30 -8.55 13.11 7.94
C GLN A 30 -8.91 12.44 6.62
N ASP A 31 -9.88 13.02 5.92
CA ASP A 31 -10.35 12.56 4.61
C ASP A 31 -9.66 13.33 3.48
N ILE A 32 -8.33 13.47 3.57
CA ILE A 32 -7.50 14.11 2.54
C ILE A 32 -6.86 13.01 1.68
N PRO A 33 -6.95 13.07 0.35
CA PRO A 33 -6.28 12.13 -0.54
C PRO A 33 -4.76 12.14 -0.37
N PHE A 34 -4.10 11.00 -0.53
CA PHE A 34 -2.65 10.89 -0.39
C PHE A 34 -1.88 11.75 -1.39
N SER A 35 -2.47 12.03 -2.55
CA SER A 35 -1.88 12.91 -3.57
C SER A 35 -1.91 14.39 -3.19
N GLU A 36 -2.73 14.79 -2.22
CA GLU A 36 -2.96 16.19 -1.84
C GLU A 36 -2.20 16.63 -0.58
N ILE A 37 -1.61 15.69 0.16
CA ILE A 37 -0.81 16.02 1.34
C ILE A 37 0.57 16.58 0.98
N ASP A 38 1.26 17.16 1.97
CA ASP A 38 2.57 17.76 1.78
C ASP A 38 3.61 16.75 1.26
N SER A 39 4.51 17.24 0.41
CA SER A 39 5.51 16.41 -0.26
C SER A 39 6.48 15.70 0.70
N ASP A 40 6.78 16.28 1.85
CA ASP A 40 7.67 15.65 2.84
C ASP A 40 6.97 14.49 3.56
N GLU A 41 5.66 14.61 3.80
CA GLU A 41 4.84 13.52 4.32
C GLU A 41 4.74 12.37 3.31
N GLN A 42 4.46 12.67 2.03
CA GLN A 42 4.45 11.65 0.98
C GLN A 42 5.79 10.92 0.88
N ARG A 43 6.91 11.66 0.91
CA ARG A 43 8.27 11.10 0.86
C ARG A 43 8.55 10.19 2.04
N LEU A 44 8.07 10.52 3.24
CA LEU A 44 8.21 9.64 4.40
C LEU A 44 7.47 8.32 4.19
N CYS A 45 6.21 8.37 3.75
CA CYS A 45 5.43 7.16 3.46
C CYS A 45 6.09 6.29 2.39
N TYR A 46 6.59 6.90 1.30
CA TYR A 46 7.35 6.19 0.27
C TYR A 46 8.67 5.62 0.80
N PHE A 47 9.37 6.33 1.68
CA PHE A 47 10.60 5.82 2.28
C PHE A 47 10.34 4.54 3.10
N VAL A 48 9.26 4.52 3.89
CA VAL A 48 8.86 3.33 4.66
C VAL A 48 8.44 2.20 3.73
N ALA A 49 7.61 2.47 2.72
CA ALA A 49 7.23 1.48 1.70
C ALA A 49 8.45 0.86 1.00
N HIS A 50 9.44 1.68 0.66
CA HIS A 50 10.68 1.22 0.06
C HIS A 50 11.45 0.26 0.99
N ARG A 51 11.53 0.55 2.29
CA ARG A 51 12.16 -0.36 3.27
C ARG A 51 11.48 -1.72 3.35
N PHE A 52 10.14 -1.74 3.38
CA PHE A 52 9.38 -3.00 3.37
C PHE A 52 9.63 -3.84 2.12
N ILE A 53 9.78 -3.18 0.96
CA ILE A 53 10.14 -3.85 -0.29
C ILE A 53 11.56 -4.41 -0.21
N GLN A 54 12.55 -3.60 0.20
CA GLN A 54 13.94 -4.02 0.30
C GLN A 54 14.15 -5.18 1.27
N GLU A 55 13.36 -5.22 2.35
CA GLU A 55 13.42 -6.27 3.36
C GLU A 55 12.55 -7.50 2.99
N ASN A 56 11.97 -7.56 1.79
CA ASN A 56 11.06 -8.61 1.33
C ASN A 56 9.85 -8.83 2.26
N LYS A 57 9.41 -7.77 2.96
CA LYS A 57 8.26 -7.78 3.88
C LYS A 57 6.96 -7.33 3.24
N ALA A 58 7.02 -6.68 2.08
CA ALA A 58 5.86 -6.12 1.39
C ALA A 58 4.76 -7.16 1.12
N ASP A 59 5.13 -8.33 0.57
CA ASP A 59 4.17 -9.39 0.25
C ASP A 59 3.49 -9.99 1.48
N VAL A 60 4.28 -10.18 2.55
CA VAL A 60 3.76 -10.72 3.82
C VAL A 60 2.76 -9.75 4.43
N LEU A 61 3.10 -8.45 4.46
CA LEU A 61 2.20 -7.42 4.98
C LEU A 61 0.92 -7.32 4.15
N LEU A 62 1.03 -7.17 2.82
CA LEU A 62 -0.15 -7.04 1.95
C LEU A 62 -1.09 -8.24 2.07
N LYS A 63 -0.55 -9.46 2.18
CA LYS A 63 -1.36 -10.66 2.39
C LYS A 63 -2.08 -10.64 3.74
N ALA A 64 -1.43 -10.17 4.81
CA ALA A 64 -2.06 -10.02 6.12
C ALA A 64 -3.21 -9.01 6.06
N LEU A 65 -2.98 -7.82 5.49
CA LEU A 65 -3.99 -6.77 5.36
C LEU A 65 -5.22 -7.21 4.55
N ILE A 66 -5.00 -7.97 3.46
CA ILE A 66 -6.10 -8.56 2.68
C ILE A 66 -6.90 -9.56 3.52
N ASN A 67 -6.23 -10.44 4.26
CA ASN A 67 -6.89 -11.48 5.06
C ASN A 67 -7.68 -10.90 6.24
N GLU A 68 -7.20 -9.79 6.81
CA GLU A 68 -7.83 -9.10 7.94
C GLU A 68 -8.94 -8.15 7.48
N ASN A 69 -9.10 -7.93 6.16
CA ASN A 69 -10.02 -6.96 5.60
C ASN A 69 -9.81 -5.56 6.23
N ASP A 70 -8.53 -5.17 6.32
CA ASP A 70 -8.09 -3.96 6.99
C ASP A 70 -8.68 -2.69 6.33
N GLU A 71 -9.28 -1.82 7.15
CA GLU A 71 -10.02 -0.64 6.68
C GLU A 71 -9.10 0.42 6.05
N ASP A 72 -7.91 0.60 6.60
CA ASP A 72 -6.92 1.57 6.11
C ASP A 72 -6.32 1.09 4.78
N TYR A 73 -6.10 -0.22 4.65
CA TYR A 73 -5.71 -0.83 3.39
C TYR A 73 -6.80 -0.69 2.31
N ILE A 74 -8.07 -0.87 2.67
CA ILE A 74 -9.19 -0.62 1.75
C ILE A 74 -9.21 0.85 1.32
N LYS A 75 -8.95 1.79 2.24
CA LYS A 75 -8.84 3.22 1.93
C LYS A 75 -7.68 3.50 0.98
N ALA A 76 -6.51 2.89 1.22
CA ALA A 76 -5.35 2.98 0.35
C ALA A 76 -5.61 2.46 -1.08
N ILE A 77 -6.36 1.36 -1.22
CA ILE A 77 -6.77 0.86 -2.55
C ILE A 77 -7.68 1.86 -3.25
N LYS A 78 -8.67 2.41 -2.54
CA LYS A 78 -9.60 3.41 -3.11
C LYS A 78 -8.85 4.64 -3.61
N ASP A 79 -7.96 5.19 -2.80
CA ASP A 79 -7.12 6.34 -3.17
C ASP A 79 -6.17 6.03 -4.33
N TYR A 80 -5.68 4.78 -4.45
CA TYR A 80 -4.82 4.39 -5.58
C TYR A 80 -5.57 4.31 -6.93
N ILE A 81 -6.86 3.94 -6.91
CA ILE A 81 -7.67 3.73 -8.12
C ILE A 81 -8.37 5.01 -8.59
N CYS A 82 -8.73 5.89 -7.66
CA CYS A 82 -9.47 7.14 -7.91
C CYS A 82 -8.55 8.31 -8.25
#